data_AF-A0A2V1ADN8-F1
#
_entry.id   AF-A0A2V1ADN8-F1
#
_cell.length_a   1.000
_cell.length_b   1.000
_cell.length_c   1.000
_cell.angle_alpha   90.00
_cell.angle_beta   90.00
_cell.angle_gamma   90.00
#
_symmetry.space_group_name_H-M   'P 1'
#
loop_
_entity.id
_entity.type
_entity.pdbx_description
1 polymer ?
#
loop_
_entity_poly.entity_id
_entity_poly.type
_entity_poly.pdbx_seq_one_letter_code
_entity_poly.pdbx_strand_id
1 'polypeptide(L)'
;MSEWISTFPGYTSVVSRVKKTVGSIIRTGPTPRHVGVIMDGNRRYAKNHKIELKEGHNLGFDSMANILELLYESGVECATVYAFSIENFKRSRYEVEWLMDLARSKFQQISQQGELCEKYGIKIKILGNVALLPQDVQKILAETEEITKDNTRAVLNVCFPYTSRDEMTNSVKKIVTQAVKDTSVFIDESTIDDFLYTSESPPLDILVRTSGTYRLSDFLLWQAVPSSCAVMFSNKLWPDFTAWDMIKMLLTWSFNVYWYGSGNGNPSSSSMKQELTSESHAKAEIELSPSPGLSSSTTAYERFQDNSSDSDRDSLVKSDIEDNTSNSSMTSVGRLYEKCCNFLAGADIHFRRSNRLDIALSTNLPIALIFLPAADIPTFVGEGKCDLGITGLDQVKEADMLKSVELLLDLQFGKCKLQVQVPEIGSYDEPEQLLGKKIVTSFTRLASNYFAEIEKVHGMEEGSTKITYVGGSVEASCALGVGDAIVDLVESGETMKAAGLKPIATVLDTSAHLIVSRKPRFPDLVKIIHQRFEGILAAQRFVLCTYNAPRSIVPEVLKITPGRRAATISALENREETDEPWVAISSMVEKARISDVMDDLKKCGGTDILVFDINNCRV
;
A
#
# COMPACT_ATOMS: atom_id res chain seq x y z
N MET A 1 -16.60 -3.55 27.08
CA MET A 1 -17.68 -2.98 27.91
C MET A 1 -18.36 -4.16 28.59
N SER A 2 -18.61 -4.12 29.90
CA SER A 2 -19.07 -5.30 30.65
C SER A 2 -20.48 -5.73 30.23
N GLU A 3 -20.69 -7.04 30.02
CA GLU A 3 -21.90 -7.68 29.47
C GLU A 3 -23.21 -7.36 30.22
N TRP A 4 -23.15 -6.75 31.41
CA TRP A 4 -24.33 -6.35 32.17
C TRP A 4 -25.00 -5.08 31.62
N ILE A 5 -24.28 -4.22 30.89
CA ILE A 5 -24.83 -2.95 30.37
C ILE A 5 -25.79 -3.21 29.21
N SER A 6 -25.49 -4.21 28.36
CA SER A 6 -26.33 -4.59 27.21
C SER A 6 -27.62 -5.30 27.61
N THR A 7 -27.71 -5.80 28.84
CA THR A 7 -28.90 -6.47 29.40
C THR A 7 -29.85 -5.52 30.15
N PHE A 8 -29.52 -4.22 30.24
CA PHE A 8 -30.37 -3.24 30.91
C PHE A 8 -31.67 -2.98 30.11
N PRO A 9 -32.86 -3.05 30.73
CA PRO A 9 -34.12 -2.74 30.06
C PRO A 9 -34.10 -1.31 29.49
N GLY A 10 -34.25 -1.18 28.17
CA GLY A 10 -34.20 0.11 27.47
C GLY A 10 -32.83 0.51 26.94
N TYR A 11 -31.77 -0.31 27.10
CA TYR A 11 -30.45 -0.06 26.50
C TYR A 11 -30.54 0.19 24.98
N THR A 12 -31.30 -0.65 24.27
CA THR A 12 -31.53 -0.50 22.82
C THR A 12 -32.22 0.82 22.47
N SER A 13 -33.19 1.26 23.29
CA SER A 13 -33.86 2.55 23.13
C SER A 13 -32.92 3.73 23.37
N VAL A 14 -32.03 3.64 24.38
CA VAL A 14 -31.02 4.67 24.65
C VAL A 14 -30.02 4.74 23.51
N VAL A 15 -29.48 3.61 23.05
CA VAL A 15 -28.53 3.55 21.93
C VAL A 15 -29.16 4.12 20.66
N SER A 16 -30.39 3.73 20.32
CA SER A 16 -31.09 4.26 19.16
C SER A 16 -31.33 5.78 19.29
N ARG A 17 -31.68 6.28 20.48
CA ARG A 17 -31.84 7.73 20.72
C ARG A 17 -30.52 8.47 20.57
N VAL A 18 -29.42 7.92 21.07
CA VAL A 18 -28.07 8.48 20.90
C VAL A 18 -27.70 8.53 19.41
N LYS A 19 -27.92 7.45 18.65
CA LYS A 19 -27.68 7.43 17.20
C LYS A 19 -28.51 8.48 16.47
N LYS A 20 -29.80 8.64 16.81
CA LYS A 20 -30.66 9.68 16.24
C LYS A 20 -30.15 11.08 16.53
N THR A 21 -29.74 11.35 17.77
CA THR A 21 -29.18 12.65 18.15
C THR A 21 -27.87 12.92 17.41
N VAL A 22 -26.94 11.96 17.37
CA VAL A 22 -25.67 12.09 16.65
C VAL A 22 -25.89 12.25 15.15
N GLY A 23 -26.77 11.44 14.56
CA GLY A 23 -27.14 11.55 13.15
C GLY A 23 -27.73 12.92 12.84
N SER A 24 -28.59 13.46 13.70
CA SER A 24 -29.13 14.81 13.56
C SER A 24 -28.05 15.90 13.63
N ILE A 25 -27.01 15.71 14.45
CA ILE A 25 -25.86 16.62 14.52
C ILE A 25 -25.04 16.55 13.22
N ILE A 26 -24.75 15.34 12.71
CA ILE A 26 -24.02 15.16 11.45
C ILE A 26 -24.75 15.84 10.29
N ARG A 27 -26.09 15.75 10.25
CA ARG A 27 -26.95 16.40 9.24
C ARG A 27 -26.89 17.93 9.23
N THR A 28 -26.35 18.57 10.27
CA THR A 28 -26.18 20.02 10.26
C THR A 28 -25.08 20.50 9.32
N GLY A 29 -24.16 19.61 8.92
CA GLY A 29 -23.13 19.85 7.92
C GLY A 29 -23.37 19.10 6.60
N PRO A 30 -22.43 19.17 5.65
CA PRO A 30 -22.47 18.34 4.45
C PRO A 30 -22.56 16.86 4.83
N THR A 31 -23.52 16.15 4.26
CA THR A 31 -23.76 14.72 4.54
C THR A 31 -23.52 13.91 3.25
N PRO A 32 -22.76 12.80 3.31
CA PRO A 32 -22.57 11.95 2.14
C PRO A 32 -23.88 11.27 1.77
N ARG A 33 -24.23 11.25 0.49
CA ARG A 33 -25.44 10.62 -0.04
C ARG A 33 -25.22 9.13 -0.27
N HIS A 34 -24.01 8.73 -0.66
CA HIS A 34 -23.70 7.32 -0.93
C HIS A 34 -22.39 6.86 -0.26
N VAL A 35 -22.51 5.81 0.57
CA VAL A 35 -21.37 5.19 1.27
C VAL A 35 -21.21 3.72 0.85
N GLY A 36 -20.04 3.38 0.30
CA GLY A 36 -19.62 2.02 -0.01
C GLY A 36 -18.78 1.42 1.12
N VAL A 37 -19.00 0.15 1.47
CA VAL A 37 -18.29 -0.50 2.59
C VAL A 37 -17.77 -1.90 2.21
N ILE A 38 -16.45 -2.04 2.28
CA ILE A 38 -15.74 -3.32 2.20
C ILE A 38 -15.57 -3.88 3.62
N MET A 39 -16.43 -4.85 3.95
CA MET A 39 -16.54 -5.46 5.28
C MET A 39 -15.51 -6.59 5.50
N ASP A 40 -14.21 -6.27 5.40
CA ASP A 40 -13.13 -7.25 5.51
C ASP A 40 -12.74 -7.53 6.97
N GLY A 41 -12.30 -8.75 7.27
CA GLY A 41 -11.76 -9.15 8.56
C GLY A 41 -12.53 -10.22 9.34
N ASN A 42 -13.71 -10.65 8.89
CA ASN A 42 -14.54 -11.63 9.63
C ASN A 42 -13.81 -12.93 9.97
N ARG A 43 -13.12 -13.53 9.00
CA ARG A 43 -12.35 -14.78 9.20
C ARG A 43 -11.16 -14.60 10.14
N ARG A 44 -10.45 -13.47 10.00
CA ARG A 44 -9.31 -13.12 10.89
C ARG A 44 -9.80 -12.89 12.32
N TYR A 45 -10.95 -12.24 12.48
CA TYR A 45 -11.56 -12.02 13.78
C TYR A 45 -11.89 -13.33 14.47
N ALA A 46 -12.55 -14.26 13.75
CA ALA A 46 -12.88 -15.59 14.28
C ALA A 46 -11.63 -16.35 14.74
N LYS A 47 -10.58 -16.36 13.91
CA LYS A 47 -9.30 -16.99 14.24
C LYS A 47 -8.63 -16.37 15.47
N ASN A 48 -8.62 -15.05 15.57
CA ASN A 48 -7.98 -14.33 16.66
C ASN A 48 -8.71 -14.53 18.00
N HIS A 49 -10.04 -14.64 17.97
CA HIS A 49 -10.88 -14.82 19.17
C HIS A 49 -11.18 -16.29 19.48
N LYS A 50 -10.63 -17.24 18.70
CA LYS A 50 -10.85 -18.69 18.84
C LYS A 50 -12.33 -19.09 18.84
N ILE A 51 -13.14 -18.38 18.06
CA ILE A 51 -14.55 -18.69 17.83
C ILE A 51 -14.73 -19.35 16.46
N GLU A 52 -15.88 -19.98 16.25
CA GLU A 52 -16.17 -20.61 14.97
C GLU A 52 -16.25 -19.56 13.84
N LEU A 53 -15.87 -19.97 12.62
CA LEU A 53 -15.96 -19.12 11.43
C LEU A 53 -17.36 -18.53 11.25
N LYS A 54 -18.38 -19.37 11.50
CA LYS A 54 -19.79 -19.00 11.42
C LYS A 54 -20.15 -17.89 12.39
N GLU A 55 -19.63 -17.96 13.62
CA GLU A 55 -19.87 -16.96 14.65
C GLU A 55 -19.24 -15.62 14.28
N GLY A 56 -18.00 -15.62 13.76
CA GLY A 56 -17.35 -14.39 13.29
C GLY A 56 -18.11 -13.68 12.16
N HIS A 57 -18.77 -14.44 11.26
CA HIS A 57 -19.62 -13.87 10.23
C HIS A 57 -20.97 -13.36 10.76
N ASN A 58 -21.54 -14.00 11.78
CA ASN A 58 -22.74 -13.50 12.46
C ASN A 58 -22.45 -12.16 13.15
N LEU A 59 -21.34 -12.06 13.89
CA LEU A 59 -20.91 -10.79 14.49
C LEU A 59 -20.67 -9.71 13.43
N GLY A 60 -20.12 -10.09 12.27
CA GLY A 60 -19.98 -9.18 11.14
C GLY A 60 -21.33 -8.66 10.61
N PHE A 61 -22.36 -9.49 10.59
CA PHE A 61 -23.72 -9.08 10.21
C PHE A 61 -24.31 -8.09 11.22
N ASP A 62 -24.09 -8.31 12.52
CA ASP A 62 -24.57 -7.40 13.57
C ASP A 62 -23.87 -6.04 13.50
N SER A 63 -22.56 -6.02 13.26
CA SER A 63 -21.81 -4.79 12.97
C SER A 63 -22.37 -4.07 11.74
N MET A 64 -22.69 -4.78 10.67
CA MET A 64 -23.32 -4.20 9.48
C MET A 64 -24.66 -3.53 9.80
N ALA A 65 -25.57 -4.22 10.47
CA ALA A 65 -26.86 -3.64 10.86
C ALA A 65 -26.70 -2.38 11.72
N ASN A 66 -25.77 -2.42 12.68
CA ASN A 66 -25.47 -1.30 13.57
C ASN A 66 -24.94 -0.06 12.82
N ILE A 67 -24.04 -0.27 11.86
CA ILE A 67 -23.46 0.78 11.01
C ILE A 67 -24.48 1.33 10.02
N LEU A 68 -25.25 0.47 9.36
CA LEU A 68 -26.30 0.90 8.42
C LEU A 68 -27.35 1.78 9.11
N GLU A 69 -27.81 1.41 10.31
CA GLU A 69 -28.72 2.24 11.11
C GLU A 69 -28.12 3.64 11.33
N LEU A 70 -26.85 3.73 11.71
CA LEU A 70 -26.17 5.02 11.89
C LEU A 70 -26.10 5.83 10.59
N LEU A 71 -25.76 5.21 9.45
CA LEU A 71 -25.67 5.89 8.15
C LEU A 71 -27.03 6.51 7.78
N TYR A 72 -28.11 5.73 7.87
CA TYR A 72 -29.45 6.21 7.54
C TYR A 72 -29.96 7.26 8.53
N GLU A 73 -29.68 7.12 9.84
CA GLU A 73 -29.97 8.17 10.83
C GLU A 73 -29.10 9.43 10.61
N SER A 74 -27.94 9.31 9.95
CA SER A 74 -27.08 10.44 9.57
C SER A 74 -27.51 11.09 8.26
N GLY A 75 -28.49 10.55 7.54
CA GLY A 75 -29.04 11.14 6.29
C GLY A 75 -28.43 10.59 5.00
N VAL A 76 -27.66 9.50 5.08
CA VAL A 76 -27.16 8.79 3.90
C VAL A 76 -28.34 8.17 3.14
N GLU A 77 -28.43 8.41 1.84
CA GLU A 77 -29.51 7.93 0.98
C GLU A 77 -29.27 6.50 0.49
N CYS A 78 -28.01 6.15 0.23
CA CYS A 78 -27.61 4.86 -0.32
C CYS A 78 -26.39 4.29 0.41
N ALA A 79 -26.46 3.02 0.80
CA ALA A 79 -25.31 2.27 1.27
C ALA A 79 -25.05 1.08 0.34
N THR A 80 -23.79 0.88 -0.08
CA THR A 80 -23.40 -0.29 -0.88
C THR A 80 -22.43 -1.16 -0.11
N VAL A 81 -22.79 -2.42 0.14
CA VAL A 81 -21.96 -3.35 0.93
C VAL A 81 -21.38 -4.46 0.07
N TYR A 82 -20.09 -4.75 0.26
CA TYR A 82 -19.43 -5.85 -0.44
C TYR A 82 -19.66 -7.18 0.30
N ALA A 83 -20.71 -7.91 -0.08
CA ALA A 83 -21.11 -9.14 0.61
C ALA A 83 -20.38 -10.38 0.08
N PHE A 84 -20.29 -10.55 -1.24
CA PHE A 84 -19.63 -11.72 -1.83
C PHE A 84 -19.02 -11.40 -3.21
N SER A 85 -17.73 -11.71 -3.35
CA SER A 85 -17.00 -11.50 -4.61
C SER A 85 -17.13 -12.69 -5.55
N ILE A 86 -17.14 -12.46 -6.86
CA ILE A 86 -16.98 -13.54 -7.85
C ILE A 86 -15.67 -14.31 -7.61
N GLU A 87 -14.61 -13.65 -7.16
CA GLU A 87 -13.34 -14.33 -6.81
C GLU A 87 -13.50 -15.31 -5.64
N ASN A 88 -14.55 -15.19 -4.82
CA ASN A 88 -14.79 -16.09 -3.69
C ASN A 88 -15.28 -17.48 -4.12
N PHE A 89 -15.76 -17.65 -5.35
CA PHE A 89 -16.02 -18.98 -5.91
C PHE A 89 -14.75 -19.84 -6.05
N LYS A 90 -13.55 -19.23 -6.02
CA LYS A 90 -12.27 -19.96 -6.03
C LYS A 90 -11.91 -20.58 -4.67
N ARG A 91 -12.69 -20.31 -3.61
CA ARG A 91 -12.47 -20.88 -2.27
C ARG A 91 -12.92 -22.35 -2.24
N SER A 92 -12.64 -23.03 -1.13
CA SER A 92 -13.04 -24.44 -0.96
C SER A 92 -14.55 -24.62 -1.13
N ARG A 93 -14.99 -25.75 -1.70
CA ARG A 93 -16.42 -26.04 -1.91
C ARG A 93 -17.23 -25.92 -0.62
N TYR A 94 -16.68 -26.42 0.49
CA TYR A 94 -17.30 -26.32 1.81
C TYR A 94 -17.52 -24.86 2.24
N GLU A 95 -16.54 -23.99 2.02
CA GLU A 95 -16.68 -22.56 2.36
C GLU A 95 -17.71 -21.86 1.44
N VAL A 96 -17.74 -22.19 0.15
CA VAL A 96 -18.72 -21.63 -0.79
C VAL A 96 -20.14 -22.08 -0.42
N GLU A 97 -20.35 -23.37 -0.19
CA GLU A 97 -21.65 -23.93 0.22
C GLU A 97 -22.15 -23.28 1.52
N TRP A 98 -21.26 -23.16 2.50
CA TRP A 98 -21.59 -22.49 3.75
C TRP A 98 -21.93 -20.99 3.58
N LEU A 99 -21.22 -20.26 2.70
CA LEU A 99 -21.56 -18.86 2.40
C LEU A 99 -22.94 -18.74 1.72
N MET A 100 -23.30 -19.71 0.88
CA MET A 100 -24.65 -19.76 0.29
C MET A 100 -25.72 -20.06 1.34
N ASP A 101 -25.45 -20.96 2.28
CA ASP A 101 -26.36 -21.23 3.40
C ASP A 101 -26.52 -20.01 4.32
N LEU A 102 -25.43 -19.28 4.58
CA LEU A 102 -25.50 -18.03 5.32
C LEU A 102 -26.34 -16.98 4.57
N ALA A 103 -26.11 -16.81 3.28
CA ALA A 103 -26.91 -15.91 2.44
C ALA A 103 -28.39 -16.32 2.49
N ARG A 104 -28.70 -17.61 2.29
CA ARG A 104 -30.05 -18.17 2.39
C ARG A 104 -30.69 -17.79 3.73
N SER A 105 -30.02 -18.08 4.84
CA SER A 105 -30.52 -17.80 6.17
C SER A 105 -30.76 -16.30 6.42
N LYS A 106 -29.85 -15.43 5.98
CA LYS A 106 -29.94 -13.99 6.25
C LYS A 106 -30.96 -13.28 5.37
N PHE A 107 -31.03 -13.60 4.07
CA PHE A 107 -32.07 -13.05 3.20
C PHE A 107 -33.46 -13.62 3.53
N GLN A 108 -33.56 -14.88 3.97
CA GLN A 108 -34.81 -15.39 4.51
C GLN A 108 -35.23 -14.68 5.80
N GLN A 109 -34.30 -14.39 6.72
CA GLN A 109 -34.61 -13.56 7.90
C GLN A 109 -35.15 -12.19 7.49
N ILE A 110 -34.54 -11.54 6.49
CA ILE A 110 -35.00 -10.26 5.98
C ILE A 110 -36.40 -10.35 5.36
N SER A 111 -36.65 -11.38 4.54
CA SER A 111 -37.93 -11.60 3.84
C SER A 111 -39.07 -12.02 4.79
N GLN A 112 -38.79 -12.88 5.78
CA GLN A 112 -39.81 -13.44 6.67
C GLN A 112 -40.08 -12.60 7.91
N GLN A 113 -39.08 -11.90 8.43
CA GLN A 113 -39.24 -11.16 9.68
C GLN A 113 -39.57 -9.69 9.50
N GLY A 114 -39.38 -9.07 8.32
CA GLY A 114 -39.83 -7.70 7.98
C GLY A 114 -39.30 -6.54 8.86
N GLU A 115 -38.91 -6.81 10.10
CA GLU A 115 -38.76 -5.85 11.19
C GLU A 115 -37.61 -4.88 11.00
N LEU A 116 -36.63 -5.18 10.14
CA LEU A 116 -35.52 -4.26 9.88
C LEU A 116 -35.80 -3.39 8.65
N CYS A 117 -36.22 -4.00 7.54
CA CYS A 117 -36.53 -3.28 6.30
C CYS A 117 -37.79 -2.42 6.42
N GLU A 118 -38.84 -2.92 7.06
CA GLU A 118 -40.08 -2.17 7.29
C GLU A 118 -39.88 -1.06 8.34
N LYS A 119 -39.18 -1.36 9.44
CA LYS A 119 -38.91 -0.36 10.51
C LYS A 119 -38.07 0.81 10.02
N TYR A 120 -37.15 0.57 9.08
CA TYR A 120 -36.27 1.61 8.54
C TYR A 120 -36.66 2.06 7.12
N GLY A 121 -37.69 1.48 6.50
CA GLY A 121 -38.14 1.84 5.15
C GLY A 121 -37.04 1.72 4.09
N ILE A 122 -36.22 0.66 4.15
CA ILE A 122 -35.04 0.48 3.27
C ILE A 122 -35.39 -0.38 2.06
N LYS A 123 -35.10 0.11 0.86
CA LYS A 123 -35.16 -0.66 -0.39
C LYS A 123 -33.87 -1.44 -0.59
N ILE A 124 -33.95 -2.76 -0.76
CA ILE A 124 -32.78 -3.60 -1.02
C ILE A 124 -32.65 -3.81 -2.53
N LYS A 125 -31.42 -3.70 -3.03
CA LYS A 125 -31.04 -4.06 -4.40
C LYS A 125 -29.87 -5.01 -4.40
N ILE A 126 -29.91 -6.04 -5.22
CA ILE A 126 -28.84 -7.00 -5.37
C ILE A 126 -28.03 -6.64 -6.61
N LEU A 127 -26.75 -6.33 -6.42
CA LEU A 127 -25.85 -5.95 -7.51
C LEU A 127 -24.88 -7.10 -7.80
N GLY A 128 -24.84 -7.60 -9.03
CA GLY A 128 -23.89 -8.65 -9.42
C GLY A 128 -24.43 -9.67 -10.40
N ASN A 129 -23.64 -10.70 -10.65
CA ASN A 129 -23.96 -11.79 -11.56
C ASN A 129 -24.71 -12.91 -10.85
N VAL A 130 -26.00 -12.67 -10.61
CA VAL A 130 -26.93 -13.57 -9.89
C VAL A 130 -27.06 -14.94 -10.59
N ALA A 131 -26.78 -15.03 -11.89
CA ALA A 131 -26.81 -16.29 -12.65
C ALA A 131 -25.76 -17.32 -12.17
N LEU A 132 -24.73 -16.89 -11.43
CA LEU A 132 -23.73 -17.78 -10.83
C LEU A 132 -24.24 -18.50 -9.56
N LEU A 133 -25.38 -18.10 -9.02
CA LEU A 133 -25.91 -18.62 -7.76
C LEU A 133 -26.82 -19.85 -7.97
N PRO A 134 -26.98 -20.70 -6.95
CA PRO A 134 -28.02 -21.72 -6.92
C PRO A 134 -29.44 -21.13 -7.08
N GLN A 135 -30.34 -21.84 -7.79
CA GLN A 135 -31.69 -21.35 -8.13
C GLN A 135 -32.54 -20.97 -6.90
N ASP A 136 -32.40 -21.70 -5.81
CA ASP A 136 -33.10 -21.41 -4.56
C ASP A 136 -32.65 -20.08 -3.94
N VAL A 137 -31.35 -19.76 -4.00
CA VAL A 137 -30.81 -18.47 -3.56
C VAL A 137 -31.29 -17.35 -4.48
N GLN A 138 -31.28 -17.56 -5.80
CA GLN A 138 -31.79 -16.58 -6.76
C GLN A 138 -33.24 -16.19 -6.46
N LYS A 139 -34.09 -17.18 -6.13
CA LYS A 139 -35.49 -16.95 -5.79
C LYS A 139 -35.65 -16.09 -4.53
N ILE A 140 -34.87 -16.37 -3.47
CA ILE A 140 -34.91 -15.62 -2.22
C ILE A 140 -34.45 -14.16 -2.42
N LEU A 141 -33.42 -13.95 -3.24
CA LEU A 141 -32.94 -12.62 -3.58
C LEU A 141 -34.01 -11.81 -4.31
N ALA A 142 -34.66 -12.41 -5.32
CA ALA A 142 -35.75 -11.77 -6.07
C ALA A 142 -36.95 -11.44 -5.18
N GLU A 143 -37.34 -12.36 -4.27
CA GLU A 143 -38.40 -12.12 -3.28
C GLU A 143 -38.02 -10.95 -2.35
N THR A 144 -36.77 -10.83 -1.95
CA THR A 144 -36.29 -9.75 -1.06
C THR A 144 -36.36 -8.38 -1.75
N GLU A 145 -35.95 -8.30 -3.03
CA GLU A 145 -36.07 -7.06 -3.81
C GLU A 145 -37.54 -6.66 -4.02
N GLU A 146 -38.41 -7.63 -4.31
CA GLU A 146 -39.83 -7.39 -4.55
C GLU A 146 -40.56 -6.89 -3.29
N ILE A 147 -40.30 -7.48 -2.11
CA ILE A 147 -40.90 -7.06 -0.84
C ILE A 147 -40.47 -5.64 -0.45
N THR A 148 -39.24 -5.25 -0.81
CA THR A 148 -38.67 -3.95 -0.41
C THR A 148 -38.76 -2.88 -1.51
N LYS A 149 -39.37 -3.17 -2.66
CA LYS A 149 -39.35 -2.30 -3.84
C LYS A 149 -39.98 -0.91 -3.63
N ASP A 150 -41.02 -0.86 -2.79
CA ASP A 150 -41.84 0.33 -2.52
C ASP A 150 -41.31 1.16 -1.34
N ASN A 151 -40.22 0.71 -0.71
CA ASN A 151 -39.55 1.46 0.35
C ASN A 151 -38.80 2.67 -0.24
N THR A 152 -38.96 3.84 0.38
CA THR A 152 -38.45 5.11 -0.16
C THR A 152 -37.47 5.85 0.76
N ARG A 153 -37.26 5.39 2.00
CA ARG A 153 -36.42 6.13 2.96
C ARG A 153 -34.94 6.06 2.61
N ALA A 154 -34.43 4.91 2.21
CA ALA A 154 -33.03 4.73 1.80
C ALA A 154 -32.86 3.45 0.97
N VAL A 155 -31.71 3.32 0.31
CA VAL A 155 -31.33 2.16 -0.49
C VAL A 155 -30.17 1.40 0.16
N LEU A 156 -30.24 0.07 0.16
CA LEU A 156 -29.15 -0.84 0.47
C LEU A 156 -28.82 -1.66 -0.78
N ASN A 157 -27.69 -1.35 -1.41
CA ASN A 157 -27.13 -2.17 -2.47
C ASN A 157 -26.26 -3.28 -1.86
N VAL A 158 -26.56 -4.53 -2.19
CA VAL A 158 -25.81 -5.70 -1.72
C VAL A 158 -25.10 -6.34 -2.90
N CYS A 159 -23.77 -6.22 -2.92
CA CYS A 159 -22.94 -6.76 -4.00
C CYS A 159 -22.73 -8.27 -3.83
N PHE A 160 -23.44 -9.09 -4.63
CA PHE A 160 -23.54 -10.55 -4.46
C PHE A 160 -24.05 -11.30 -5.72
N PRO A 161 -23.23 -12.15 -6.39
CA PRO A 161 -21.77 -12.13 -6.50
C PRO A 161 -21.31 -10.99 -7.41
N TYR A 162 -20.35 -10.20 -6.95
CA TYR A 162 -19.94 -8.98 -7.66
C TYR A 162 -18.43 -8.85 -7.83
N THR A 163 -18.00 -8.31 -8.96
CA THR A 163 -16.71 -7.64 -9.14
C THR A 163 -16.87 -6.46 -10.12
N SER A 164 -16.06 -5.42 -9.98
CA SER A 164 -16.15 -4.23 -10.84
C SER A 164 -15.80 -4.57 -12.29
N ARG A 165 -14.81 -5.44 -12.51
CA ARG A 165 -14.48 -5.94 -13.85
C ARG A 165 -15.65 -6.70 -14.52
N ASP A 166 -16.40 -7.50 -13.77
CA ASP A 166 -17.60 -8.17 -14.30
C ASP A 166 -18.71 -7.17 -14.60
N GLU A 167 -18.96 -6.21 -13.69
CA GLU A 167 -19.93 -5.13 -13.89
C GLU A 167 -19.64 -4.32 -15.16
N MET A 168 -18.39 -3.86 -15.34
CA MET A 168 -17.99 -3.10 -16.54
C MET A 168 -18.16 -3.94 -17.80
N THR A 169 -17.77 -5.23 -17.74
CA THR A 169 -17.96 -6.16 -18.87
C THR A 169 -19.44 -6.33 -19.23
N ASN A 170 -20.30 -6.47 -18.23
CA ASN A 170 -21.75 -6.60 -18.44
C ASN A 170 -22.38 -5.31 -18.97
N SER A 171 -21.93 -4.15 -18.46
CA SER A 171 -22.38 -2.83 -18.90
C SER A 171 -22.06 -2.62 -20.38
N VAL A 172 -20.81 -2.87 -20.77
CA VAL A 172 -20.38 -2.82 -22.19
C VAL A 172 -21.20 -3.77 -23.05
N LYS A 173 -21.45 -5.02 -22.61
CA LYS A 173 -22.31 -5.97 -23.35
C LYS A 173 -23.72 -5.44 -23.57
N LYS A 174 -24.33 -4.81 -22.56
CA LYS A 174 -25.67 -4.21 -22.67
C LYS A 174 -25.67 -3.02 -23.63
N ILE A 175 -24.68 -2.14 -23.52
CA ILE A 175 -24.51 -0.98 -24.42
C ILE A 175 -24.37 -1.45 -25.86
N VAL A 176 -23.50 -2.43 -26.13
CA VAL A 176 -23.32 -3.00 -27.48
C VAL A 176 -24.62 -3.63 -27.98
N THR A 177 -25.33 -4.36 -27.14
CA THR A 177 -26.63 -4.97 -27.52
C THR A 177 -27.67 -3.91 -27.89
N GLN A 178 -27.66 -2.75 -27.22
CA GLN A 178 -28.51 -1.62 -27.54
C GLN A 178 -28.04 -0.90 -28.82
N ALA A 179 -26.73 -0.68 -28.97
CA ALA A 179 -26.14 -0.02 -30.14
C ALA A 179 -26.33 -0.81 -31.45
N VAL A 180 -26.45 -2.14 -31.36
CA VAL A 180 -26.81 -2.98 -32.52
C VAL A 180 -28.25 -2.73 -32.99
N LYS A 181 -29.16 -2.36 -32.07
CA LYS A 181 -30.55 -2.01 -32.40
C LYS A 181 -30.71 -0.55 -32.80
N ASP A 182 -29.88 0.32 -32.25
CA ASP A 182 -29.88 1.75 -32.50
C ASP A 182 -28.45 2.26 -32.73
N THR A 183 -28.11 2.52 -33.99
CA THR A 183 -26.78 2.97 -34.39
C THR A 183 -26.46 4.41 -33.97
N SER A 184 -27.41 5.14 -33.36
CA SER A 184 -27.18 6.49 -32.84
C SER A 184 -26.55 6.50 -31.44
N VAL A 185 -26.46 5.35 -30.77
CA VAL A 185 -25.87 5.23 -29.43
C VAL A 185 -24.38 5.59 -29.48
N PHE A 186 -24.04 6.70 -28.82
CA PHE A 186 -22.67 7.12 -28.58
C PHE A 186 -22.17 6.54 -27.24
N ILE A 187 -20.98 5.96 -27.24
CA ILE A 187 -20.40 5.34 -26.04
C ILE A 187 -19.37 6.29 -25.44
N ASP A 188 -19.73 6.92 -24.34
CA ASP A 188 -18.83 7.71 -23.49
C ASP A 188 -18.95 7.28 -22.02
N GLU A 189 -18.29 8.02 -21.12
CA GLU A 189 -18.32 7.75 -19.69
C GLU A 189 -19.74 7.80 -19.11
N SER A 190 -20.59 8.72 -19.57
CA SER A 190 -21.97 8.83 -19.10
C SER A 190 -22.82 7.65 -19.57
N THR A 191 -22.62 7.20 -20.80
CA THR A 191 -23.25 5.97 -21.31
C THR A 191 -22.81 4.75 -20.50
N ILE A 192 -21.58 4.71 -19.99
CA ILE A 192 -21.16 3.61 -19.11
C ILE A 192 -21.86 3.71 -17.76
N ASP A 193 -21.88 4.90 -17.14
CA ASP A 193 -22.55 5.15 -15.85
C ASP A 193 -24.01 4.67 -15.83
N ASP A 194 -24.77 4.96 -16.90
CA ASP A 194 -26.18 4.59 -17.04
C ASP A 194 -26.42 3.07 -17.07
N PHE A 195 -25.39 2.29 -17.43
CA PHE A 195 -25.49 0.83 -17.61
C PHE A 195 -24.83 0.00 -16.51
N LEU A 196 -24.11 0.65 -15.58
CA LEU A 196 -23.60 0.01 -14.36
C LEU A 196 -24.76 -0.50 -13.49
N TYR A 197 -24.48 -1.46 -12.59
CA TYR A 197 -25.48 -1.92 -11.63
C TYR A 197 -25.91 -0.80 -10.67
N THR A 198 -25.05 0.21 -10.49
CA THR A 198 -25.28 1.37 -9.61
C THR A 198 -25.96 2.55 -10.28
N SER A 199 -26.46 2.44 -11.53
CA SER A 199 -26.97 3.60 -12.29
C SER A 199 -28.11 4.37 -11.61
N GLU A 200 -28.91 3.70 -10.79
CA GLU A 200 -29.97 4.34 -9.99
C GLU A 200 -29.49 4.88 -8.63
N SER A 201 -28.22 4.72 -8.29
CA SER A 201 -27.64 5.19 -7.02
C SER A 201 -27.05 6.59 -7.18
N PRO A 202 -27.06 7.44 -6.14
CA PRO A 202 -26.26 8.66 -6.14
C PRO A 202 -24.78 8.36 -6.37
N PRO A 203 -23.99 9.33 -6.88
CA PRO A 203 -22.54 9.20 -6.98
C PRO A 203 -21.93 8.80 -5.63
N LEU A 204 -20.92 7.93 -5.65
CA LEU A 204 -20.26 7.45 -4.45
C LEU A 204 -19.49 8.60 -3.77
N ASP A 205 -19.76 8.86 -2.50
CA ASP A 205 -19.11 9.93 -1.73
C ASP A 205 -17.99 9.39 -0.83
N ILE A 206 -18.18 8.19 -0.27
CA ILE A 206 -17.22 7.56 0.63
C ILE A 206 -17.11 6.08 0.28
N LEU A 207 -15.88 5.58 0.18
CA LEU A 207 -15.56 4.16 0.12
C LEU A 207 -14.73 3.75 1.33
N VAL A 208 -15.36 3.01 2.25
CA VAL A 208 -14.73 2.51 3.48
C VAL A 208 -14.18 1.11 3.27
N ARG A 209 -12.96 0.87 3.76
CA ARG A 209 -12.40 -0.48 3.87
C ARG A 209 -11.82 -0.76 5.24
N THR A 210 -12.23 -1.86 5.86
CA THR A 210 -11.69 -2.33 7.13
C THR A 210 -10.50 -3.27 6.95
N SER A 211 -9.91 -3.70 8.08
CA SER A 211 -8.93 -4.77 8.24
C SER A 211 -7.46 -4.47 7.91
N GLY A 212 -7.11 -3.18 7.78
CA GLY A 212 -5.72 -2.75 7.58
C GLY A 212 -5.12 -3.10 6.21
N THR A 213 -5.97 -3.34 5.21
CA THR A 213 -5.55 -3.63 3.84
C THR A 213 -5.79 -2.43 2.93
N TYR A 214 -4.76 -1.99 2.21
CA TYR A 214 -4.79 -0.80 1.34
C TYR A 214 -5.02 -1.18 -0.13
N ARG A 215 -6.15 -1.85 -0.42
CA ARG A 215 -6.57 -2.21 -1.79
C ARG A 215 -8.08 -2.13 -1.93
N LEU A 216 -8.64 -2.00 -3.13
CA LEU A 216 -10.09 -1.95 -3.32
C LEU A 216 -10.76 -3.32 -3.55
N SER A 217 -9.97 -4.38 -3.81
CA SER A 217 -10.50 -5.75 -4.04
C SER A 217 -11.58 -5.84 -5.12
N ASP A 218 -11.38 -5.11 -6.23
CA ASP A 218 -12.29 -5.14 -7.38
C ASP A 218 -13.74 -4.72 -7.01
N PHE A 219 -13.86 -3.78 -6.07
CA PHE A 219 -15.14 -3.26 -5.58
C PHE A 219 -15.30 -1.77 -5.91
N LEU A 220 -16.41 -1.43 -6.59
CA LEU A 220 -16.79 -0.09 -7.01
C LEU A 220 -15.65 0.71 -7.67
N LEU A 221 -14.83 0.04 -8.51
CA LEU A 221 -13.62 0.65 -9.07
C LEU A 221 -13.93 1.87 -9.94
N TRP A 222 -15.02 1.82 -10.72
CA TRP A 222 -15.45 2.93 -11.57
C TRP A 222 -16.01 4.07 -10.74
N GLN A 223 -16.89 3.73 -9.79
CA GLN A 223 -17.61 4.69 -8.95
C GLN A 223 -16.68 5.41 -7.95
N ALA A 224 -15.52 4.84 -7.60
CA ALA A 224 -14.59 5.40 -6.63
C ALA A 224 -13.53 6.35 -7.23
N VAL A 225 -13.49 6.54 -8.56
CA VAL A 225 -12.52 7.41 -9.24
C VAL A 225 -12.74 8.91 -9.03
N PRO A 226 -13.99 9.44 -9.00
CA PRO A 226 -14.24 10.88 -8.89
C PRO A 226 -13.52 11.53 -7.71
N SER A 227 -13.03 12.77 -7.90
CA SER A 227 -12.32 13.53 -6.86
C SER A 227 -13.17 13.87 -5.64
N SER A 228 -14.49 13.76 -5.76
CA SER A 228 -15.46 13.91 -4.66
C SER A 228 -15.51 12.68 -3.73
N CYS A 229 -15.12 11.49 -4.22
CA CYS A 229 -15.24 10.22 -3.49
C CYS A 229 -14.04 9.96 -2.57
N ALA A 230 -14.26 9.87 -1.26
CA ALA A 230 -13.25 9.61 -0.24
C ALA A 230 -13.03 8.13 0.03
N VAL A 231 -11.85 7.64 -0.33
CA VAL A 231 -11.41 6.29 0.01
C VAL A 231 -10.78 6.30 1.40
N MET A 232 -11.42 5.65 2.37
CA MET A 232 -11.05 5.67 3.78
C MET A 232 -10.72 4.27 4.28
N PHE A 233 -9.53 4.09 4.85
CA PHE A 233 -9.07 2.80 5.37
C PHE A 233 -9.12 2.77 6.90
N SER A 234 -9.52 1.64 7.47
CA SER A 234 -9.47 1.36 8.90
C SER A 234 -8.64 0.11 9.16
N ASN A 235 -7.78 0.17 10.18
CA ASN A 235 -6.98 -0.96 10.64
C ASN A 235 -7.78 -2.00 11.45
N LYS A 236 -8.98 -1.65 11.93
CA LYS A 236 -9.85 -2.55 12.70
C LYS A 236 -10.44 -3.66 11.83
N LEU A 237 -10.58 -4.86 12.37
CA LEU A 237 -11.34 -5.93 11.72
C LEU A 237 -12.83 -5.57 11.70
N TRP A 238 -13.59 -6.06 10.71
CA TRP A 238 -15.01 -5.68 10.56
C TRP A 238 -15.86 -5.88 11.84
N PRO A 239 -15.78 -7.03 12.55
CA PRO A 239 -16.53 -7.18 13.80
C PRO A 239 -16.12 -6.19 14.92
N ASP A 240 -14.88 -5.69 14.90
CA ASP A 240 -14.39 -4.67 15.85
C ASP A 240 -14.71 -3.22 15.41
N PHE A 241 -15.23 -3.03 14.20
CA PHE A 241 -15.53 -1.72 13.65
C PHE A 241 -16.84 -1.17 14.23
N THR A 242 -16.75 -0.05 14.95
CA THR A 242 -17.87 0.48 15.74
C THR A 242 -18.54 1.68 15.09
N ALA A 243 -19.74 2.03 15.56
CA ALA A 243 -20.44 3.26 15.17
C ALA A 243 -19.56 4.51 15.36
N TRP A 244 -18.70 4.55 16.38
CA TRP A 244 -17.77 5.66 16.58
C TRP A 244 -16.73 5.80 15.47
N ASP A 245 -16.29 4.69 14.90
CA ASP A 245 -15.33 4.71 13.79
C ASP A 245 -16.00 5.28 12.53
N MET A 246 -17.24 4.88 12.27
CA MET A 246 -18.02 5.45 11.17
C MET A 246 -18.34 6.93 11.38
N ILE A 247 -18.72 7.36 12.60
CA ILE A 247 -18.96 8.78 12.93
C ILE A 247 -17.71 9.61 12.61
N LYS A 248 -16.52 9.14 13.00
CA LYS A 248 -15.27 9.84 12.67
C LYS A 248 -15.08 9.98 11.15
N MET A 249 -15.33 8.92 10.39
CA MET A 249 -15.23 8.96 8.93
C MET A 249 -16.21 9.94 8.30
N LEU A 250 -17.48 9.92 8.73
CA LEU A 250 -18.50 10.87 8.27
C LEU A 250 -18.13 12.32 8.59
N LEU A 251 -17.64 12.60 9.80
CA LEU A 251 -17.22 13.93 10.22
C LEU A 251 -15.98 14.40 9.45
N THR A 252 -15.00 13.53 9.22
CA THR A 252 -13.82 13.86 8.40
C THR A 252 -14.24 14.23 6.97
N TRP A 253 -15.12 13.45 6.34
CA TRP A 253 -15.63 13.77 5.01
C TRP A 253 -16.41 15.10 5.01
N SER A 254 -17.30 15.29 5.98
CA SER A 254 -18.11 16.51 6.13
C SER A 254 -17.22 17.75 6.29
N PHE A 255 -16.19 17.66 7.14
CA PHE A 255 -15.18 18.69 7.32
C PHE A 255 -14.44 18.98 6.02
N ASN A 256 -14.01 17.94 5.29
CA ASN A 256 -13.28 18.11 4.06
C ASN A 256 -14.11 18.79 2.97
N VAL A 257 -15.37 18.40 2.81
CA VAL A 257 -16.30 19.06 1.88
C VAL A 257 -16.49 20.52 2.26
N TYR A 258 -16.69 20.81 3.55
CA TYR A 258 -16.92 22.18 4.02
C TYR A 258 -15.71 23.10 3.78
N TRP A 259 -14.50 22.63 4.11
CA TRP A 259 -13.29 23.48 4.05
C TRP A 259 -12.57 23.46 2.70
N TYR A 260 -12.61 22.35 1.97
CA TYR A 260 -11.85 22.16 0.73
C TYR A 260 -12.75 21.99 -0.51
N GLY A 261 -14.07 21.91 -0.35
CA GLY A 261 -15.01 21.72 -1.46
C GLY A 261 -15.00 20.31 -2.05
N SER A 262 -14.23 19.36 -1.50
CA SER A 262 -14.25 17.95 -1.89
C SER A 262 -14.10 17.03 -0.67
N GLY A 263 -14.74 15.85 -0.72
CA GLY A 263 -14.65 14.84 0.34
C GLY A 263 -13.23 14.34 0.62
N ASN A 264 -12.34 14.48 -0.37
CA ASN A 264 -10.97 13.98 -0.32
C ASN A 264 -9.99 14.95 0.34
N GLY A 265 -10.44 16.16 0.71
CA GLY A 265 -9.61 17.18 1.33
C GLY A 265 -8.69 17.92 0.35
N ASN A 266 -8.91 17.78 -0.96
CA ASN A 266 -8.22 18.55 -1.98
C ASN A 266 -9.13 19.70 -2.47
N PRO A 267 -8.59 20.90 -2.74
CA PRO A 267 -9.36 21.96 -3.37
C PRO A 267 -9.98 21.47 -4.68
N SER A 268 -11.29 21.62 -4.85
CA SER A 268 -11.94 21.28 -6.11
C SER A 268 -11.45 22.23 -7.21
N SER A 269 -10.83 21.71 -8.28
CA SER A 269 -10.42 22.48 -9.46
C SER A 269 -11.59 23.08 -10.27
N SER A 270 -12.83 22.86 -9.83
CA SER A 270 -14.07 23.22 -10.50
C SER A 270 -14.56 24.65 -10.24
N SER A 271 -13.86 25.45 -9.42
CA SER A 271 -14.15 26.89 -9.27
C SER A 271 -13.63 27.75 -10.44
N MET A 272 -12.99 27.16 -11.45
CA MET A 272 -12.43 27.84 -12.62
C MET A 272 -13.18 27.54 -13.94
N LYS A 273 -14.48 27.22 -13.86
CA LYS A 273 -15.38 27.14 -15.03
C LYS A 273 -16.62 28.00 -14.83
N GLN A 274 -16.45 29.31 -14.92
CA GLN A 274 -17.53 30.22 -15.31
C GLN A 274 -16.95 31.28 -16.23
N GLU A 275 -17.70 31.60 -17.28
CA GLU A 275 -17.36 32.45 -18.43
C GLU A 275 -16.50 31.80 -19.53
N LEU A 276 -17.16 31.01 -20.38
CA LEU A 276 -16.96 31.11 -21.83
C LEU A 276 -18.32 30.86 -22.47
N THR A 277 -18.99 31.97 -22.76
CA THR A 277 -20.21 32.02 -23.57
C THR A 277 -19.95 31.50 -24.97
N SER A 278 -20.98 30.84 -25.49
CA SER A 278 -21.19 30.44 -26.88
C SER A 278 -20.63 31.40 -27.93
N GLU A 279 -19.84 30.89 -28.89
CA GLU A 279 -20.09 31.13 -30.32
C GLU A 279 -19.26 30.23 -31.27
N SER A 280 -19.99 29.67 -32.23
CA SER A 280 -19.59 29.23 -33.57
C SER A 280 -18.65 28.03 -33.78
N HIS A 281 -19.26 27.01 -34.40
CA HIS A 281 -18.61 26.00 -35.23
C HIS A 281 -17.79 26.64 -36.36
N ALA A 282 -16.54 26.24 -36.51
CA ALA A 282 -15.85 26.26 -37.79
C ALA A 282 -14.83 25.11 -37.87
N LYS A 283 -14.99 24.29 -38.91
CA LYS A 283 -14.01 23.31 -39.39
C LYS A 283 -12.69 24.03 -39.73
N ALA A 284 -11.56 23.48 -39.33
CA ALA A 284 -10.30 23.77 -39.99
C ALA A 284 -9.39 22.53 -39.97
N GLU A 285 -8.84 22.26 -41.14
CA GLU A 285 -8.10 21.08 -41.56
C GLU A 285 -6.72 20.98 -40.89
N ILE A 286 -6.23 19.74 -40.87
CA ILE A 286 -4.89 19.37 -40.46
C ILE A 286 -3.90 19.82 -41.55
N GLU A 287 -3.05 20.79 -41.24
CA GLU A 287 -1.80 21.02 -41.97
C GLU A 287 -0.60 20.79 -41.04
N LEU A 288 0.18 19.74 -41.36
CA LEU A 288 1.51 19.54 -40.79
C LEU A 288 2.44 20.65 -41.31
N SER A 289 2.95 21.47 -40.41
CA SER A 289 4.13 22.31 -40.65
C SER A 289 5.30 21.82 -39.77
N PRO A 290 6.54 21.87 -40.29
CA PRO A 290 7.69 21.20 -39.67
C PRO A 290 8.22 22.01 -38.48
N SER A 291 8.50 21.32 -37.38
CA SER A 291 9.09 21.87 -36.17
C SER A 291 10.45 22.55 -36.45
N PRO A 292 10.71 23.76 -35.95
CA PRO A 292 12.06 24.29 -35.86
C PRO A 292 12.82 23.62 -34.71
N GLY A 293 14.03 23.16 -35.03
CA GLY A 293 15.13 22.69 -34.17
C GLY A 293 14.92 22.61 -32.65
N LEU A 294 14.87 21.37 -32.15
CA LEU A 294 15.11 21.07 -30.74
C LEU A 294 16.60 21.27 -30.43
N SER A 295 16.95 22.34 -29.73
CA SER A 295 18.24 22.47 -29.05
C SER A 295 18.04 22.86 -27.59
N SER A 296 18.71 22.13 -26.70
CA SER A 296 18.76 22.18 -25.23
C SER A 296 17.70 21.36 -24.48
N SER A 297 18.22 20.54 -23.58
CA SER A 297 17.56 19.46 -22.84
C SER A 297 16.89 19.99 -21.57
N THR A 298 15.58 20.20 -21.60
CA THR A 298 14.83 20.58 -20.39
C THR A 298 14.69 19.39 -19.44
N THR A 299 15.17 19.51 -18.20
CA THR A 299 15.11 18.46 -17.18
C THR A 299 13.68 18.26 -16.66
N ALA A 300 13.39 17.12 -16.01
CA ALA A 300 12.08 16.87 -15.40
C ALA A 300 11.76 17.88 -14.28
N TYR A 301 12.79 18.39 -13.61
CA TYR A 301 12.69 19.43 -12.58
C TYR A 301 12.18 20.75 -13.19
N GLU A 302 12.79 21.22 -14.27
CA GLU A 302 12.42 22.46 -14.98
C GLU A 302 10.99 22.40 -15.51
N ARG A 303 10.60 21.29 -16.15
CA ARG A 303 9.21 21.11 -16.63
C ARG A 303 8.17 21.10 -15.50
N PHE A 304 8.57 20.69 -14.31
CA PHE A 304 7.68 20.64 -13.16
C PHE A 304 7.61 21.98 -12.42
N GLN A 305 8.69 22.76 -12.40
CA GLN A 305 8.68 24.13 -11.89
C GLN A 305 7.80 25.05 -12.74
N ASP A 306 7.86 24.97 -14.07
CA ASP A 306 7.06 25.81 -14.96
C ASP A 306 5.54 25.63 -14.75
N ASN A 307 5.10 24.41 -14.40
CA ASN A 307 3.70 24.11 -14.09
C ASN A 307 3.28 24.49 -12.66
N SER A 308 4.18 25.00 -11.82
CA SER A 308 3.92 25.29 -10.39
C SER A 308 3.87 26.79 -10.05
N SER A 309 3.86 27.66 -11.06
CA SER A 309 3.76 29.12 -10.86
C SER A 309 2.29 29.57 -10.69
N ASP A 310 1.71 29.28 -9.52
CA ASP A 310 0.57 30.03 -9.01
C ASP A 310 0.93 30.64 -7.65
N SER A 311 0.62 31.93 -7.53
CA SER A 311 1.15 32.87 -6.55
C SER A 311 0.63 32.65 -5.12
N ASP A 312 1.53 32.61 -4.13
CA ASP A 312 1.48 33.53 -2.99
C ASP A 312 2.86 33.62 -2.32
N ARG A 313 3.27 34.85 -2.02
CA ARG A 313 4.60 35.23 -1.55
C ARG A 313 4.77 34.91 -0.06
N ASP A 314 5.93 34.37 0.30
CA ASP A 314 6.67 34.91 1.44
C ASP A 314 8.10 35.21 1.03
N SER A 315 8.43 36.49 1.08
CA SER A 315 9.71 37.08 0.78
C SER A 315 10.68 36.85 1.93
N LEU A 316 11.88 36.33 1.65
CA LEU A 316 13.19 36.87 2.07
C LEU A 316 14.32 35.98 1.54
N VAL A 317 15.38 36.65 1.08
CA VAL A 317 16.65 36.13 0.50
C VAL A 317 16.58 35.64 -0.95
N LYS A 318 16.56 36.60 -1.88
CA LYS A 318 17.25 36.47 -3.17
C LYS A 318 18.57 37.24 -3.08
N SER A 319 19.68 36.51 -3.05
CA SER A 319 20.96 36.98 -3.59
C SER A 319 21.78 35.75 -3.98
N ASP A 320 22.10 35.71 -5.27
CA ASP A 320 23.18 34.96 -5.91
C ASP A 320 23.05 33.43 -5.93
N ILE A 321 22.61 32.91 -7.09
CA ILE A 321 23.24 31.81 -7.84
C ILE A 321 22.58 31.82 -9.24
N GLU A 322 23.32 32.32 -10.23
CA GLU A 322 23.08 32.09 -11.66
C GLU A 322 23.60 30.70 -12.06
N ASP A 323 22.90 30.06 -13.00
CA ASP A 323 23.27 28.92 -13.85
C ASP A 323 23.98 27.70 -13.23
N ASN A 324 23.21 26.61 -13.01
CA ASN A 324 23.46 25.28 -13.62
C ASN A 324 22.61 24.15 -13.00
N THR A 325 21.85 23.46 -13.86
CA THR A 325 21.54 22.00 -13.91
C THR A 325 21.06 21.24 -12.65
N SER A 326 19.94 20.49 -12.76
CA SER A 326 19.27 19.77 -11.64
C SER A 326 19.41 18.23 -11.69
N ASN A 327 19.47 17.58 -10.52
CA ASN A 327 19.70 16.13 -10.34
C ASN A 327 18.40 15.30 -10.26
N SER A 328 18.38 14.09 -10.82
CA SER A 328 17.29 13.12 -10.67
C SER A 328 17.73 11.89 -9.88
N SER A 329 17.08 11.65 -8.75
CA SER A 329 17.22 10.46 -7.91
C SER A 329 15.97 9.60 -8.00
N MET A 330 16.14 8.28 -7.98
CA MET A 330 15.02 7.34 -8.13
C MET A 330 14.80 6.49 -6.89
N THR A 331 13.54 6.21 -6.61
CA THR A 331 13.13 5.31 -5.52
C THR A 331 12.18 4.24 -6.04
N SER A 332 12.21 3.08 -5.40
CA SER A 332 11.38 1.95 -5.77
C SER A 332 9.93 2.08 -5.29
N VAL A 333 9.00 1.66 -6.14
CA VAL A 333 7.59 1.41 -5.80
C VAL A 333 7.45 -0.06 -5.39
N GLY A 334 6.86 -0.33 -4.23
CA GLY A 334 6.59 -1.70 -3.74
C GLY A 334 7.11 -1.99 -2.32
N ARG A 335 7.54 -3.24 -2.06
CA ARG A 335 7.96 -3.73 -0.72
C ARG A 335 9.10 -2.93 -0.08
N LEU A 336 9.91 -2.24 -0.89
CA LEU A 336 11.04 -1.44 -0.43
C LEU A 336 10.68 0.03 -0.18
N TYR A 337 9.50 0.49 -0.59
CA TYR A 337 9.11 1.90 -0.62
C TYR A 337 9.26 2.60 0.74
N GLU A 338 8.63 2.05 1.78
CA GLU A 338 8.64 2.65 3.12
C GLU A 338 10.07 2.75 3.68
N LYS A 339 10.86 1.70 3.49
CA LYS A 339 12.27 1.67 3.91
C LYS A 339 13.11 2.70 3.13
N CYS A 340 12.86 2.86 1.83
CA CYS A 340 13.50 3.90 1.03
C CYS A 340 13.14 5.31 1.54
N CYS A 341 11.86 5.56 1.84
CA CYS A 341 11.43 6.84 2.41
C CYS A 341 12.08 7.12 3.76
N ASN A 342 12.23 6.10 4.62
CA ASN A 342 12.93 6.25 5.90
C ASN A 342 14.42 6.58 5.72
N PHE A 343 15.09 5.99 4.72
CA PHE A 343 16.46 6.35 4.37
C PHE A 343 16.58 7.78 3.84
N LEU A 344 15.66 8.20 2.97
CA LEU A 344 15.62 9.59 2.49
C LEU A 344 15.41 10.58 3.62
N ALA A 345 14.47 10.31 4.54
CA ALA A 345 14.23 11.14 5.71
C ALA A 345 15.45 11.18 6.65
N GLY A 346 16.07 10.04 6.93
CA GLY A 346 17.30 9.96 7.73
C GLY A 346 18.49 10.66 7.07
N ALA A 347 18.47 10.77 5.73
CA ALA A 347 19.44 11.51 4.94
C ALA A 347 19.09 13.00 4.83
N ASP A 348 18.09 13.49 5.56
CA ASP A 348 17.63 14.87 5.49
C ASP A 348 17.32 15.25 4.01
N ILE A 349 16.56 14.39 3.33
CA ILE A 349 16.02 14.66 1.99
C ILE A 349 14.51 14.79 2.15
N HIS A 350 14.05 16.04 2.23
CA HIS A 350 12.64 16.36 2.45
C HIS A 350 11.94 16.55 1.12
N PHE A 351 10.77 15.94 0.94
CA PHE A 351 9.97 16.10 -0.26
C PHE A 351 8.49 15.99 0.07
N ARG A 352 7.64 16.54 -0.79
CA ARG A 352 6.19 16.31 -0.76
C ARG A 352 5.78 15.64 -2.06
N ARG A 353 5.18 14.46 -1.95
CA ARG A 353 4.66 13.71 -3.11
C ARG A 353 3.13 13.72 -3.05
N SER A 354 2.50 14.13 -4.15
CA SER A 354 1.07 13.88 -4.37
C SER A 354 0.87 12.43 -4.80
N ASN A 355 -0.16 11.75 -4.29
CA ASN A 355 -0.46 10.35 -4.62
C ASN A 355 -0.73 10.09 -6.11
N ARG A 356 -0.88 11.14 -6.93
CA ARG A 356 -1.15 11.06 -8.37
C ARG A 356 0.10 11.26 -9.25
N LEU A 357 1.26 11.55 -8.65
CA LEU A 357 2.47 11.88 -9.38
C LEU A 357 3.60 10.93 -9.01
N ASP A 358 4.30 10.43 -10.02
CA ASP A 358 5.51 9.61 -9.85
C ASP A 358 6.77 10.47 -9.68
N ILE A 359 6.62 11.78 -9.51
CA ILE A 359 7.71 12.72 -9.31
C ILE A 359 7.41 13.57 -8.07
N ALA A 360 8.43 13.79 -7.24
CA ALA A 360 8.41 14.75 -6.15
C ALA A 360 9.69 15.59 -6.17
N LEU A 361 9.57 16.88 -5.89
CA LEU A 361 10.73 17.74 -5.74
C LEU A 361 11.18 17.76 -4.29
N SER A 362 12.49 17.64 -4.08
CA SER A 362 13.07 17.87 -2.77
C SER A 362 12.96 19.36 -2.41
N THR A 363 12.61 19.65 -1.16
CA THR A 363 12.41 21.01 -0.65
C THR A 363 13.71 21.61 -0.10
N ASN A 364 14.74 20.79 0.14
CA ASN A 364 15.99 21.21 0.78
C ASN A 364 17.26 20.86 -0.01
N LEU A 365 17.14 20.13 -1.12
CA LEU A 365 18.24 19.84 -2.04
C LEU A 365 17.76 19.97 -3.49
N PRO A 366 18.63 20.32 -4.46
CA PRO A 366 18.26 20.46 -5.88
C PRO A 366 18.11 19.09 -6.56
N ILE A 367 17.14 18.30 -6.10
CA ILE A 367 16.92 16.91 -6.51
C ILE A 367 15.45 16.68 -6.81
N ALA A 368 15.18 16.05 -7.97
CA ALA A 368 13.90 15.43 -8.27
C ALA A 368 13.94 13.95 -7.85
N LEU A 369 12.92 13.50 -7.13
CA LEU A 369 12.68 12.11 -6.76
C LEU A 369 11.67 11.50 -7.73
N ILE A 370 12.06 10.45 -8.44
CA ILE A 370 11.20 9.71 -9.38
C ILE A 370 10.89 8.34 -8.78
N PHE A 371 9.61 8.00 -8.68
CA PHE A 371 9.11 6.76 -8.07
C PHE A 371 8.72 5.79 -9.18
N LEU A 372 9.58 4.80 -9.46
CA LEU A 372 9.35 3.82 -10.52
C LEU A 372 9.27 2.38 -9.99
N PRO A 373 8.72 1.44 -10.78
CA PRO A 373 8.90 0.01 -10.53
C PRO A 373 10.37 -0.35 -10.36
N ALA A 374 10.68 -1.22 -9.40
CA ALA A 374 12.06 -1.57 -9.04
C ALA A 374 12.88 -2.15 -10.21
N ALA A 375 12.21 -2.86 -11.12
CA ALA A 375 12.82 -3.47 -12.32
C ALA A 375 13.31 -2.45 -13.34
N ASP A 376 12.73 -1.25 -13.37
CA ASP A 376 13.08 -0.22 -14.36
C ASP A 376 14.26 0.64 -13.91
N ILE A 377 14.46 0.78 -12.59
CA ILE A 377 15.47 1.66 -11.98
C ILE A 377 16.89 1.42 -12.51
N PRO A 378 17.40 0.16 -12.60
CA PRO A 378 18.76 -0.09 -13.09
C PRO A 378 19.00 0.48 -14.50
N THR A 379 18.00 0.39 -15.38
CA THR A 379 18.09 0.87 -16.76
C THR A 379 18.17 2.39 -16.81
N PHE A 380 17.29 3.09 -16.10
CA PHE A 380 17.32 4.56 -16.05
C PHE A 380 18.63 5.12 -15.46
N VAL A 381 19.20 4.44 -14.46
CA VAL A 381 20.49 4.82 -13.89
C VAL A 381 21.64 4.46 -14.84
N GLY A 382 21.63 3.25 -15.40
CA GLY A 382 22.68 2.77 -16.32
C GLY A 382 22.77 3.56 -17.63
N GLU A 383 21.64 4.06 -18.13
CA GLU A 383 21.59 4.93 -19.31
C GLU A 383 21.93 6.40 -18.99
N GLY A 384 22.20 6.74 -17.73
CA GLY A 384 22.51 8.10 -17.28
C GLY A 384 21.32 9.06 -17.36
N LYS A 385 20.08 8.54 -17.41
CA LYS A 385 18.85 9.37 -17.32
C LYS A 385 18.64 9.87 -15.89
N CYS A 386 19.03 9.04 -14.92
CA CYS A 386 19.11 9.38 -13.51
C CYS A 386 20.51 9.10 -12.98
N ASP A 387 20.90 9.87 -11.96
CA ASP A 387 22.26 9.80 -11.42
C ASP A 387 22.34 8.76 -10.29
N LEU A 388 21.25 8.58 -9.53
CA LEU A 388 21.13 7.64 -8.43
C LEU A 388 19.81 6.85 -8.47
N GLY A 389 19.84 5.63 -7.96
CA GLY A 389 18.65 4.82 -7.73
C GLY A 389 18.77 3.91 -6.51
N ILE A 390 17.62 3.54 -5.92
CA ILE A 390 17.55 2.53 -4.86
C ILE A 390 16.72 1.35 -5.36
N THR A 391 17.36 0.19 -5.52
CA THR A 391 16.72 -1.05 -5.99
C THR A 391 17.45 -2.29 -5.48
N GLY A 392 16.88 -3.48 -5.69
CA GLY A 392 17.50 -4.76 -5.30
C GLY A 392 18.66 -5.14 -6.22
N LEU A 393 19.69 -5.82 -5.68
CA LEU A 393 20.79 -6.36 -6.46
C LEU A 393 20.31 -7.36 -7.54
N ASP A 394 19.25 -8.10 -7.23
CA ASP A 394 18.52 -8.97 -8.15
C ASP A 394 18.06 -8.20 -9.40
N GLN A 395 17.44 -7.03 -9.24
CA GLN A 395 16.98 -6.22 -10.37
C GLN A 395 18.16 -5.68 -11.20
N VAL A 396 19.25 -5.27 -10.55
CA VAL A 396 20.45 -4.77 -11.26
C VAL A 396 21.07 -5.86 -12.13
N LYS A 397 21.17 -7.09 -11.60
CA LYS A 397 21.71 -8.23 -12.33
C LYS A 397 20.75 -8.72 -13.41
N GLU A 398 19.45 -8.75 -13.12
CA GLU A 398 18.43 -9.14 -14.11
C GLU A 398 18.40 -8.16 -15.29
N ALA A 399 18.55 -6.86 -15.05
CA ALA A 399 18.63 -5.85 -16.10
C ALA A 399 19.96 -5.85 -16.88
N ASP A 400 20.98 -6.61 -16.46
CA ASP A 400 22.34 -6.63 -17.02
C ASP A 400 23.01 -5.24 -17.04
N MET A 401 22.82 -4.47 -15.98
CA MET A 401 23.31 -3.09 -15.89
C MET A 401 24.60 -2.92 -15.09
N LEU A 402 25.23 -4.00 -14.61
CA LEU A 402 26.46 -3.96 -13.79
C LEU A 402 27.67 -3.29 -14.48
N LYS A 403 27.68 -3.24 -15.81
CA LYS A 403 28.72 -2.55 -16.58
C LYS A 403 28.53 -1.04 -16.65
N SER A 404 27.28 -0.58 -16.53
CA SER A 404 26.89 0.83 -16.68
C SER A 404 26.59 1.51 -15.34
N VAL A 405 26.29 0.70 -14.32
CA VAL A 405 25.97 1.11 -12.95
C VAL A 405 27.11 0.69 -12.01
N GLU A 406 27.32 1.48 -10.97
CA GLU A 406 28.16 1.13 -9.82
C GLU A 406 27.27 0.89 -8.58
N LEU A 407 27.57 -0.19 -7.84
CA LEU A 407 26.91 -0.52 -6.58
C LEU A 407 27.58 0.26 -5.46
N LEU A 408 27.05 1.44 -5.16
CA LEU A 408 27.70 2.40 -4.27
C LEU A 408 27.63 1.96 -2.81
N LEU A 409 26.48 1.47 -2.37
CA LEU A 409 26.26 1.08 -0.97
C LEU A 409 25.18 -0.01 -0.82
N ASP A 410 25.48 -1.09 -0.10
CA ASP A 410 24.46 -2.06 0.37
C ASP A 410 23.71 -1.44 1.55
N LEU A 411 22.40 -1.24 1.39
CA LEU A 411 21.55 -0.61 2.40
C LEU A 411 21.09 -1.58 3.50
N GLN A 412 21.46 -2.85 3.39
CA GLN A 412 21.23 -3.90 4.40
C GLN A 412 19.77 -4.16 4.76
N PHE A 413 18.81 -3.72 3.93
CA PHE A 413 17.40 -4.05 4.06
C PHE A 413 16.87 -4.71 2.78
N GLY A 414 15.66 -5.31 2.88
CA GLY A 414 15.08 -6.06 1.77
C GLY A 414 15.86 -7.34 1.45
N LYS A 415 16.52 -7.91 2.46
CA LYS A 415 17.33 -9.13 2.32
C LYS A 415 16.42 -10.29 1.93
N CYS A 416 16.70 -10.90 0.80
CA CYS A 416 16.01 -12.10 0.34
C CYS A 416 16.95 -12.95 -0.52
N LYS A 417 16.51 -14.18 -0.79
CA LYS A 417 17.23 -15.13 -1.62
C LYS A 417 16.41 -15.41 -2.87
N LEU A 418 16.98 -15.25 -4.04
CA LEU A 418 16.42 -15.77 -5.27
C LEU A 418 16.70 -17.28 -5.29
N GLN A 419 15.66 -18.10 -5.20
CA GLN A 419 15.81 -19.54 -5.01
C GLN A 419 15.10 -20.34 -6.08
N VAL A 420 15.71 -21.46 -6.45
CA VAL A 420 15.07 -22.53 -7.22
C VAL A 420 14.19 -23.31 -6.26
N GLN A 421 12.92 -23.48 -6.63
CA GLN A 421 11.92 -24.14 -5.80
C GLN A 421 11.11 -25.15 -6.62
N VAL A 422 10.76 -26.26 -5.98
CA VAL A 422 10.05 -27.39 -6.59
C VAL A 422 8.89 -27.81 -5.68
N PRO A 423 7.88 -28.55 -6.19
CA PRO A 423 6.85 -29.14 -5.35
C PRO A 423 7.44 -29.97 -4.21
N GLU A 424 6.96 -29.71 -2.99
CA GLU A 424 7.34 -30.46 -1.77
C GLU A 424 7.09 -31.95 -1.96
N ILE A 425 5.93 -32.28 -2.54
CA ILE A 425 5.56 -33.63 -2.96
C ILE A 425 5.92 -33.75 -4.45
N GLY A 426 7.16 -34.15 -4.74
CA GLY A 426 7.69 -34.24 -6.09
C GLY A 426 8.93 -35.13 -6.18
N SER A 427 9.45 -35.30 -7.40
CA SER A 427 10.63 -36.13 -7.70
C SER A 427 11.94 -35.34 -7.73
N TYR A 428 11.90 -34.05 -7.42
CA TYR A 428 13.04 -33.14 -7.52
C TYR A 428 13.51 -32.71 -6.13
N ASP A 429 14.81 -32.85 -5.89
CA ASP A 429 15.53 -32.46 -4.68
C ASP A 429 16.80 -31.68 -5.02
N GLU A 430 17.34 -31.83 -6.23
CA GLU A 430 18.58 -31.20 -6.68
C GLU A 430 18.39 -30.46 -8.03
N PRO A 431 19.05 -29.31 -8.25
CA PRO A 431 18.90 -28.51 -9.47
C PRO A 431 19.20 -29.27 -10.77
N GLU A 432 20.12 -30.23 -10.74
CA GLU A 432 20.53 -31.04 -11.90
C GLU A 432 19.37 -31.88 -12.46
N GLN A 433 18.39 -32.22 -11.63
CA GLN A 433 17.21 -32.97 -12.05
C GLN A 433 16.21 -32.12 -12.86
N LEU A 434 16.41 -30.80 -12.87
CA LEU A 434 15.60 -29.85 -13.63
C LEU A 434 16.19 -29.56 -15.03
N LEU A 435 17.34 -30.13 -15.37
CA LEU A 435 17.93 -29.98 -16.70
C LEU A 435 16.98 -30.49 -17.79
N GLY A 436 16.70 -29.65 -18.79
CA GLY A 436 15.73 -29.98 -19.85
C GLY A 436 14.25 -29.80 -19.45
N LYS A 437 13.97 -29.40 -18.21
CA LYS A 437 12.61 -29.15 -17.70
C LYS A 437 12.17 -27.71 -17.94
N LYS A 438 10.89 -27.43 -17.66
CA LYS A 438 10.32 -26.09 -17.79
C LYS A 438 10.34 -25.38 -16.44
N ILE A 439 11.01 -24.23 -16.39
CA ILE A 439 11.18 -23.42 -15.18
C ILE A 439 10.50 -22.08 -15.39
N VAL A 440 9.73 -21.64 -14.41
CA VAL A 440 8.92 -20.42 -14.49
C VAL A 440 9.44 -19.36 -13.53
N THR A 441 9.62 -18.14 -14.01
CA THR A 441 10.18 -17.04 -13.20
C THR A 441 9.90 -15.66 -13.81
N SER A 442 9.97 -14.60 -13.01
CA SER A 442 10.11 -13.23 -13.50
C SER A 442 11.58 -12.82 -13.73
N PHE A 443 12.55 -13.62 -13.29
CA PHE A 443 14.00 -13.38 -13.37
C PHE A 443 14.63 -14.29 -14.43
N THR A 444 14.23 -14.10 -15.68
CA THR A 444 14.59 -15.03 -16.76
C THR A 444 16.07 -15.02 -17.06
N ARG A 445 16.75 -13.87 -17.00
CA ARG A 445 18.18 -13.79 -17.28
C ARG A 445 18.99 -14.46 -16.18
N LEU A 446 18.70 -14.17 -14.91
CA LEU A 446 19.38 -14.80 -13.78
C LEU A 446 19.16 -16.31 -13.75
N ALA A 447 17.93 -16.77 -13.98
CA ALA A 447 17.63 -18.20 -14.04
C ALA A 447 18.34 -18.88 -15.22
N SER A 448 18.30 -18.29 -16.42
CA SER A 448 18.99 -18.84 -17.59
C SER A 448 20.49 -18.97 -17.36
N ASN A 449 21.13 -17.94 -16.81
CA ASN A 449 22.57 -17.97 -16.51
C ASN A 449 22.91 -19.07 -15.49
N TYR A 450 22.08 -19.21 -14.43
CA TYR A 450 22.27 -20.25 -13.42
C TYR A 450 22.19 -21.66 -14.01
N PHE A 451 21.17 -21.94 -14.82
CA PHE A 451 21.02 -23.26 -15.44
C PHE A 451 22.03 -23.52 -16.55
N ALA A 452 22.46 -22.50 -17.30
CA ALA A 452 23.52 -22.63 -18.31
C ALA A 452 24.86 -23.08 -17.70
N GLU A 453 25.19 -22.60 -16.48
CA GLU A 453 26.39 -23.05 -15.77
C GLU A 453 26.30 -24.54 -15.39
N ILE A 454 25.13 -25.00 -14.95
CA ILE A 454 24.89 -26.41 -14.60
C ILE A 454 24.90 -27.29 -15.85
N GLU A 455 24.25 -26.86 -16.93
CA GLU A 455 24.23 -27.56 -18.24
C GLU A 455 25.65 -27.78 -18.77
N LYS A 456 26.49 -26.76 -18.70
CA LYS A 456 27.88 -26.83 -19.14
C LYS A 456 28.69 -27.87 -18.36
N VAL A 457 28.48 -27.97 -17.05
CA VAL A 457 29.14 -28.99 -16.21
C VAL A 457 28.70 -30.41 -16.60
N HIS A 458 27.45 -30.57 -17.04
CA HIS A 458 26.86 -31.86 -17.43
C HIS A 458 26.99 -32.19 -18.92
N GLY A 459 27.70 -31.35 -19.69
CA GLY A 459 27.91 -31.57 -21.12
C GLY A 459 26.63 -31.43 -21.96
N MET A 460 25.63 -30.71 -21.47
CA MET A 460 24.40 -30.41 -22.20
C MET A 460 24.57 -29.13 -23.04
N GLU A 461 23.78 -29.02 -24.12
CA GLU A 461 23.72 -27.78 -24.90
C GLU A 461 23.07 -26.67 -24.07
N GLU A 462 23.65 -25.47 -24.14
CA GLU A 462 23.14 -24.29 -23.44
C GLU A 462 21.70 -23.96 -23.89
N GLY A 463 20.80 -23.79 -22.93
CA GLY A 463 19.38 -23.52 -23.18
C GLY A 463 18.52 -24.78 -23.34
N SER A 464 19.06 -25.96 -23.00
CA SER A 464 18.27 -27.20 -22.90
C SER A 464 17.10 -27.05 -21.92
N THR A 465 17.32 -26.35 -20.82
CA THR A 465 16.34 -26.03 -19.78
C THR A 465 15.47 -24.85 -20.20
N LYS A 466 14.16 -25.04 -20.20
CA LYS A 466 13.21 -24.06 -20.75
C LYS A 466 12.78 -23.05 -19.69
N ILE A 467 13.44 -21.89 -19.66
CA ILE A 467 13.06 -20.76 -18.81
C ILE A 467 11.89 -19.99 -19.45
N THR A 468 10.79 -19.80 -18.71
CA THR A 468 9.58 -19.11 -19.17
C THR A 468 9.24 -17.94 -18.25
N TYR A 469 9.02 -16.77 -18.84
CA TYR A 469 8.59 -15.58 -18.10
C TYR A 469 7.14 -15.74 -17.60
N VAL A 470 6.92 -15.51 -16.30
CA VAL A 470 5.59 -15.29 -15.72
C VAL A 470 5.65 -14.10 -14.77
N GLY A 471 4.80 -13.11 -15.02
CA GLY A 471 4.65 -11.95 -14.15
C GLY A 471 3.55 -12.17 -13.11
N GLY A 472 3.91 -12.17 -11.82
CA GLY A 472 2.99 -12.23 -10.68
C GLY A 472 2.43 -13.64 -10.39
N SER A 473 2.24 -13.94 -9.09
CA SER A 473 1.77 -15.25 -8.59
C SER A 473 2.57 -16.45 -9.11
N VAL A 474 3.90 -16.31 -9.17
CA VAL A 474 4.83 -17.33 -9.67
C VAL A 474 4.65 -18.65 -8.90
N GLU A 475 4.35 -18.57 -7.61
CA GLU A 475 4.11 -19.68 -6.70
C GLU A 475 2.98 -20.64 -7.13
N ALA A 476 2.01 -20.16 -7.92
CA ALA A 476 0.92 -20.99 -8.42
C ALA A 476 1.30 -21.80 -9.67
N SER A 477 2.44 -21.49 -10.31
CA SER A 477 2.79 -22.01 -11.64
C SER A 477 2.95 -23.53 -11.67
N CYS A 478 3.57 -24.12 -10.64
CA CYS A 478 3.72 -25.57 -10.55
C CYS A 478 2.36 -26.27 -10.35
N ALA A 479 1.52 -25.76 -9.45
CA ALA A 479 0.20 -26.33 -9.18
C ALA A 479 -0.74 -26.26 -10.40
N LEU A 480 -0.55 -25.26 -11.26
CA LEU A 480 -1.31 -25.08 -12.51
C LEU A 480 -0.71 -25.85 -13.71
N GLY A 481 0.38 -26.58 -13.52
CA GLY A 481 1.06 -27.32 -14.60
C GLY A 481 1.76 -26.42 -15.61
N VAL A 482 2.05 -25.16 -15.25
CA VAL A 482 2.71 -24.19 -16.14
C VAL A 482 4.23 -24.41 -16.16
N GLY A 483 4.82 -24.99 -15.12
CA GLY A 483 6.24 -25.36 -15.07
C GLY A 483 6.50 -26.47 -14.05
N ASP A 484 7.64 -27.16 -14.20
CA ASP A 484 8.13 -28.21 -13.31
C ASP A 484 8.73 -27.64 -12.02
N ALA A 485 9.30 -26.43 -12.11
CA ALA A 485 9.92 -25.70 -11.01
C ALA A 485 9.73 -24.18 -11.20
N ILE A 486 10.02 -23.42 -10.14
CA ILE A 486 10.05 -21.97 -10.19
C ILE A 486 11.38 -21.41 -9.70
N VAL A 487 11.68 -20.19 -10.13
CA VAL A 487 12.73 -19.36 -9.52
C VAL A 487 12.07 -18.07 -9.04
N ASP A 488 12.07 -17.81 -7.73
CA ASP A 488 11.44 -16.61 -7.16
C ASP A 488 12.13 -16.16 -5.85
N LEU A 489 11.87 -14.93 -5.43
CA LEU A 489 12.43 -14.31 -4.24
C LEU A 489 11.76 -14.85 -2.96
N VAL A 490 12.60 -15.31 -2.03
CA VAL A 490 12.21 -15.89 -0.74
C VAL A 490 12.81 -15.05 0.40
N GLU A 491 11.96 -14.55 1.29
CA GLU A 491 12.38 -13.85 2.53
C GLU A 491 12.28 -14.80 3.74
N SER A 492 11.06 -15.09 4.22
CA SER A 492 10.82 -16.03 5.34
C SER A 492 10.52 -17.47 4.90
N GLY A 493 10.16 -17.68 3.63
CA GLY A 493 9.77 -18.99 3.09
C GLY A 493 8.35 -19.44 3.42
N GLU A 494 7.58 -18.70 4.23
CA GLU A 494 6.23 -19.11 4.66
C GLU A 494 5.24 -19.18 3.50
N THR A 495 5.23 -18.17 2.62
CA THR A 495 4.33 -18.10 1.46
C THR A 495 4.55 -19.28 0.51
N MET A 496 5.81 -19.68 0.31
CA MET A 496 6.18 -20.76 -0.61
C MET A 496 5.82 -22.13 -0.03
N LYS A 497 6.05 -22.34 1.26
CA LYS A 497 5.58 -23.55 1.97
C LYS A 497 4.06 -23.69 1.90
N ALA A 498 3.32 -22.59 2.03
CA ALA A 498 1.86 -22.60 1.89
C ALA A 498 1.40 -22.96 0.47
N ALA A 499 2.21 -22.66 -0.55
CA ALA A 499 1.98 -23.08 -1.94
C ALA A 499 2.43 -24.54 -2.21
N GLY A 500 2.96 -25.25 -1.21
CA GLY A 500 3.45 -26.62 -1.34
C GLY A 500 4.78 -26.71 -2.08
N LEU A 501 5.65 -25.70 -1.95
CA LEU A 501 6.97 -25.67 -2.57
C LEU A 501 8.10 -25.72 -1.53
N LYS A 502 9.21 -26.37 -1.90
CA LYS A 502 10.48 -26.38 -1.15
C LYS A 502 11.62 -25.77 -1.96
N PRO A 503 12.52 -24.99 -1.33
CA PRO A 503 13.73 -24.50 -1.99
C PRO A 503 14.78 -25.62 -2.08
N ILE A 504 15.43 -25.73 -3.24
CA ILE A 504 16.50 -26.71 -3.49
C ILE A 504 17.86 -26.06 -3.77
N ALA A 505 17.87 -24.81 -4.24
CA ALA A 505 19.11 -24.06 -4.42
C ALA A 505 18.90 -22.55 -4.32
N THR A 506 19.98 -21.83 -4.07
CA THR A 506 20.01 -20.36 -4.06
C THR A 506 20.77 -19.86 -5.28
N VAL A 507 20.10 -19.10 -6.12
CA VAL A 507 20.66 -18.45 -7.32
C VAL A 507 21.40 -17.17 -6.93
N LEU A 508 20.84 -16.39 -6.02
CA LEU A 508 21.39 -15.10 -5.62
C LEU A 508 20.91 -14.68 -4.23
N ASP A 509 21.84 -14.34 -3.33
CA ASP A 509 21.53 -13.52 -2.15
C ASP A 509 21.44 -12.04 -2.58
N THR A 510 20.35 -11.37 -2.24
CA THR A 510 20.08 -9.98 -2.65
C THR A 510 19.62 -9.10 -1.48
N SER A 511 19.92 -7.81 -1.58
CA SER A 511 19.46 -6.74 -0.70
C SER A 511 19.29 -5.45 -1.51
N ALA A 512 18.63 -4.45 -0.93
CA ALA A 512 18.52 -3.14 -1.52
C ALA A 512 19.89 -2.43 -1.55
N HIS A 513 20.25 -1.87 -2.70
CA HIS A 513 21.48 -1.14 -2.93
C HIS A 513 21.17 0.29 -3.39
N LEU A 514 21.99 1.23 -2.93
CA LEU A 514 22.15 2.53 -3.58
C LEU A 514 23.06 2.33 -4.79
N ILE A 515 22.51 2.59 -5.96
CA ILE A 515 23.22 2.46 -7.23
C ILE A 515 23.44 3.82 -7.87
N VAL A 516 24.56 3.98 -8.57
CA VAL A 516 24.94 5.22 -9.25
C VAL A 516 25.27 4.95 -10.71
N SER A 517 24.93 5.89 -11.59
CA SER A 517 25.43 5.88 -12.96
C SER A 517 26.96 5.98 -12.94
N ARG A 518 27.67 5.21 -13.77
CA ARG A 518 29.13 5.39 -13.92
C ARG A 518 29.52 6.73 -14.56
N LYS A 519 28.54 7.47 -15.09
CA LYS A 519 28.72 8.82 -15.65
C LYS A 519 27.66 9.76 -15.04
N PRO A 520 27.73 10.07 -13.74
CA PRO A 520 26.76 10.95 -13.11
C PRO A 520 26.96 12.38 -13.61
N ARG A 521 25.87 13.08 -13.90
CA ARG A 521 25.85 14.51 -14.23
C ARG A 521 26.25 15.38 -13.05
N PHE A 522 25.98 14.92 -11.82
CA PHE A 522 26.21 15.68 -10.57
C PHE A 522 27.03 14.88 -9.55
N PRO A 523 28.34 14.65 -9.80
CA PRO A 523 29.18 13.81 -8.94
C PRO A 523 29.30 14.31 -7.50
N ASP A 524 29.34 15.63 -7.27
CA ASP A 524 29.46 16.18 -5.91
C ASP A 524 28.22 15.93 -5.07
N LEU A 525 27.04 16.05 -5.68
CA LEU A 525 25.78 15.80 -4.99
C LEU A 525 25.57 14.30 -4.73
N VAL A 526 25.99 13.44 -5.65
CA VAL A 526 26.07 11.98 -5.42
C VAL A 526 26.91 11.68 -4.19
N LYS A 527 28.10 12.29 -4.09
CA LYS A 527 29.00 12.11 -2.95
C LYS A 527 28.36 12.55 -1.63
N ILE A 528 27.63 13.68 -1.62
CA ILE A 528 26.88 14.14 -0.44
C ILE A 528 25.86 13.09 -0.02
N ILE A 529 25.01 12.63 -0.94
CA ILE A 529 23.96 11.64 -0.63
C ILE A 529 24.56 10.33 -0.14
N HIS A 530 25.66 9.88 -0.77
CA HIS A 530 26.38 8.68 -0.35
C HIS A 530 26.85 8.79 1.11
N GLN A 531 27.56 9.86 1.46
CA GLN A 531 28.03 10.09 2.84
C GLN A 531 26.88 10.19 3.85
N ARG A 532 25.74 10.76 3.44
CA ARG A 532 24.53 10.82 4.28
C ARG A 532 23.95 9.43 4.53
N PHE A 533 23.91 8.58 3.51
CA PHE A 533 23.40 7.20 3.61
C PHE A 533 24.35 6.29 4.41
N GLU A 534 25.67 6.38 4.21
CA GLU A 534 26.66 5.69 5.05
C GLU A 534 26.50 6.07 6.52
N GLY A 535 26.24 7.36 6.77
CA GLY A 535 25.95 7.89 8.09
C GLY A 535 24.75 7.26 8.79
N ILE A 536 23.68 6.98 8.05
CA ILE A 536 22.48 6.30 8.55
C ILE A 536 22.80 4.84 8.89
N LEU A 537 23.53 4.14 8.02
CA LEU A 537 23.92 2.74 8.29
C LEU A 537 24.80 2.63 9.53
N ALA A 538 25.74 3.55 9.70
CA ALA A 538 26.52 3.61 10.93
C ALA A 538 25.65 3.93 12.15
N ALA A 539 24.71 4.86 12.03
CA ALA A 539 23.79 5.21 13.10
C ALA A 539 22.83 4.07 13.48
N GLN A 540 22.46 3.20 12.54
CA GLN A 540 21.68 1.98 12.82
C GLN A 540 22.49 0.90 13.57
N ARG A 541 23.80 0.86 13.34
CA ARG A 541 24.70 -0.12 13.97
C ARG A 541 25.18 0.30 15.36
N PHE A 542 25.29 1.59 15.62
CA PHE A 542 25.86 2.12 16.85
C PHE A 542 24.86 2.95 17.66
N VAL A 543 24.99 2.88 18.98
CA VAL A 543 24.33 3.77 19.94
C VAL A 543 25.38 4.58 20.69
N LEU A 544 24.99 5.74 21.21
CA LEU A 544 25.84 6.52 22.11
C LEU A 544 25.59 6.04 23.54
N CYS A 545 26.59 5.39 24.13
CA CYS A 545 26.59 5.00 25.54
C CYS A 545 27.33 6.06 26.34
N THR A 546 26.69 6.61 27.38
CA THR A 546 27.34 7.51 28.32
C THR A 546 27.12 7.04 29.75
N TYR A 547 28.12 7.21 30.60
CA TYR A 547 28.09 6.74 31.97
C TYR A 547 29.09 7.49 32.84
N ASN A 548 28.88 7.46 34.14
CA ASN A 548 29.76 8.03 35.15
C ASN A 548 30.64 6.95 35.77
N ALA A 549 31.92 7.25 35.99
CA ALA A 549 32.87 6.33 36.61
C ALA A 549 33.89 7.08 37.49
N PRO A 550 34.34 6.48 38.60
CA PRO A 550 35.53 6.93 39.31
C PRO A 550 36.74 7.01 38.38
N ARG A 551 37.58 8.03 38.53
CA ARG A 551 38.75 8.22 37.66
C ARG A 551 39.76 7.07 37.77
N SER A 552 39.77 6.38 38.91
CA SER A 552 40.62 5.22 39.20
C SER A 552 40.34 4.02 38.28
N ILE A 553 39.09 3.82 37.87
CA ILE A 553 38.67 2.65 37.06
C ILE A 553 38.62 2.92 35.54
N VAL A 554 38.94 4.15 35.11
CA VAL A 554 38.92 4.57 33.70
C VAL A 554 39.67 3.59 32.77
N PRO A 555 40.88 3.10 33.11
CA PRO A 555 41.60 2.15 32.25
C PRO A 555 40.85 0.84 32.02
N GLU A 556 40.05 0.38 32.98
CA GLU A 556 39.28 -0.86 32.87
C GLU A 556 38.00 -0.67 32.06
N VAL A 557 37.24 0.40 32.33
CA VAL A 557 36.00 0.68 31.58
C VAL A 557 36.26 1.05 30.11
N LEU A 558 37.41 1.65 29.78
CA LEU A 558 37.80 1.92 28.39
C LEU A 558 38.12 0.65 27.58
N LYS A 559 38.46 -0.47 28.23
CA LYS A 559 38.55 -1.77 27.53
C LYS A 559 37.18 -2.26 27.08
N ILE A 560 36.13 -1.90 27.82
CA ILE A 560 34.73 -2.25 27.53
C ILE A 560 34.16 -1.31 26.46
N THR A 561 34.37 0.00 26.62
CA THR A 561 33.91 1.03 25.67
C THR A 561 35.08 1.87 25.13
N PRO A 562 35.87 1.33 24.18
CA PRO A 562 37.02 2.04 23.62
C PRO A 562 36.63 3.22 22.71
N GLY A 563 35.36 3.29 22.29
CA GLY A 563 34.88 4.23 21.29
C GLY A 563 35.28 3.85 19.87
N ARG A 564 34.72 4.57 18.89
CA ARG A 564 35.02 4.35 17.47
C ARG A 564 36.42 4.85 17.07
N ARG A 565 36.84 5.97 17.65
CA ARG A 565 38.21 6.51 17.57
C ARG A 565 38.86 6.50 18.94
N ALA A 566 38.17 7.08 19.91
CA ALA A 566 38.46 7.04 21.33
C ALA A 566 37.16 7.41 22.08
N ALA A 567 37.03 7.03 23.34
CA ALA A 567 35.96 7.52 24.19
C ALA A 567 36.20 9.00 24.57
N THR A 568 35.13 9.77 24.70
CA THR A 568 35.18 11.12 25.25
C THR A 568 35.15 11.03 26.76
N ILE A 569 36.02 11.77 27.44
CA ILE A 569 36.13 11.78 28.90
C ILE A 569 36.04 13.22 29.38
N SER A 570 35.06 13.52 30.22
CA SER A 570 34.84 14.84 30.81
C SER A 570 34.89 14.72 32.33
N ALA A 571 35.63 15.59 33.00
CA ALA A 571 35.69 15.59 34.47
C ALA A 571 34.35 16.05 35.05
N LEU A 572 33.91 15.40 36.13
CA LEU A 572 32.80 15.86 36.95
C LEU A 572 33.33 16.72 38.10
N GLU A 573 32.55 17.73 38.49
CA GLU A 573 32.92 18.64 39.57
C GLU A 573 32.68 17.97 40.93
N ASN A 574 33.70 17.99 41.78
CA ASN A 574 33.62 17.47 43.14
C ASN A 574 32.87 18.47 44.03
N ARG A 575 32.10 17.97 45.00
CA ARG A 575 31.41 18.84 45.96
C ARG A 575 32.33 19.24 47.11
N GLU A 576 33.24 18.36 47.48
CA GLU A 576 34.28 18.60 48.49
C GLU A 576 35.66 18.23 47.93
N GLU A 577 36.73 18.90 48.40
CA GLU A 577 38.11 18.60 47.96
C GLU A 577 38.56 17.17 48.29
N THR A 578 37.88 16.51 49.23
CA THR A 578 38.16 15.13 49.67
C THR A 578 37.46 14.05 48.84
N ASP A 579 36.53 14.41 47.95
CA ASP A 579 35.81 13.44 47.12
C ASP A 579 36.76 12.76 46.11
N GLU A 580 36.57 11.46 45.88
CA GLU A 580 37.24 10.79 44.76
C GLU A 580 36.86 11.51 43.46
N PRO A 581 37.80 11.78 42.52
CA PRO A 581 37.46 12.43 41.27
C PRO A 581 36.66 11.50 40.35
N TRP A 582 35.57 11.99 39.79
CA TRP A 582 34.73 11.26 38.83
C TRP A 582 34.84 11.83 37.42
N VAL A 583 34.52 11.00 36.43
CA VAL A 583 34.43 11.39 35.03
C VAL A 583 33.13 10.88 34.41
N ALA A 584 32.58 11.66 33.49
CA ALA A 584 31.58 11.23 32.54
C ALA A 584 32.30 10.73 31.28
N ILE A 585 31.96 9.52 30.85
CA ILE A 585 32.52 8.89 29.65
C ILE A 585 31.40 8.78 28.61
N SER A 586 31.72 9.05 27.35
CA SER A 586 30.79 8.90 26.23
C SER A 586 31.47 8.18 25.06
N SER A 587 30.85 7.12 24.59
CA SER A 587 31.42 6.21 23.59
C SER A 587 30.34 5.64 22.67
N MET A 588 30.64 5.55 21.37
CA MET A 588 29.84 4.76 20.44
C MET A 588 30.05 3.27 20.72
N VAL A 589 28.95 2.53 20.87
CA VAL A 589 28.94 1.09 21.14
C VAL A 589 28.02 0.41 20.14
N GLU A 590 28.37 -0.79 19.68
CA GLU A 590 27.52 -1.54 18.77
C GLU A 590 26.20 -1.94 19.45
N LYS A 591 25.08 -1.67 18.77
CA LYS A 591 23.74 -1.91 19.30
C LYS A 591 23.51 -3.38 19.67
N ALA A 592 24.17 -4.31 18.97
CA ALA A 592 24.09 -5.75 19.26
C ALA A 592 24.74 -6.15 20.59
N ARG A 593 25.68 -5.34 21.11
CA ARG A 593 26.45 -5.64 22.33
C ARG A 593 26.11 -4.73 23.49
N ILE A 594 25.19 -3.78 23.31
CA ILE A 594 24.96 -2.72 24.30
C ILE A 594 24.51 -3.27 25.65
N SER A 595 23.64 -4.29 25.68
CA SER A 595 23.16 -4.88 26.93
C SER A 595 24.31 -5.48 27.75
N ASP A 596 25.16 -6.30 27.12
CA ASP A 596 26.33 -6.90 27.78
C ASP A 596 27.31 -5.81 28.25
N VAL A 597 27.52 -4.79 27.41
CA VAL A 597 28.38 -3.65 27.75
C VAL A 597 27.86 -2.89 28.98
N MET A 598 26.54 -2.65 29.08
CA MET A 598 25.96 -1.99 30.24
C MET A 598 26.16 -2.81 31.52
N ASP A 599 25.97 -4.13 31.44
CA ASP A 599 26.18 -5.04 32.58
C ASP A 599 27.64 -5.06 33.02
N ASP A 600 28.58 -5.12 32.07
CA ASP A 600 30.02 -5.14 32.37
C ASP A 600 30.51 -3.79 32.92
N LEU A 601 30.03 -2.68 32.38
CA LEU A 601 30.27 -1.35 32.93
C LEU A 601 29.77 -1.26 34.38
N LYS A 602 28.58 -1.78 34.66
CA LYS A 602 28.02 -1.78 36.02
C LYS A 602 28.85 -2.63 37.00
N LYS A 603 29.33 -3.81 36.57
CA LYS A 603 30.21 -4.68 37.38
C LYS A 603 31.53 -4.00 37.70
N CYS A 604 32.08 -3.22 36.77
CA CYS A 604 33.34 -2.48 36.97
C CYS A 604 33.19 -1.22 37.83
N GLY A 605 31.98 -0.84 38.25
CA GLY A 605 31.71 0.34 39.07
C GLY A 605 31.18 1.56 38.31
N GLY A 606 30.84 1.40 37.03
CA GLY A 606 30.12 2.42 36.26
C GLY A 606 28.70 2.64 36.79
N THR A 607 28.22 3.89 36.73
CA THR A 607 26.89 4.29 37.19
C THR A 607 26.25 5.26 36.19
N ASP A 608 24.94 5.50 36.34
CA ASP A 608 24.17 6.38 35.45
C ASP A 608 24.39 6.07 33.96
N ILE A 609 24.34 4.78 33.61
CA ILE A 609 24.61 4.32 32.24
C ILE A 609 23.37 4.60 31.38
N LEU A 610 23.51 5.54 30.47
CA LEU A 610 22.48 6.00 29.53
C LEU A 610 22.85 5.60 28.11
N VAL A 611 21.82 5.27 27.32
CA VAL A 611 21.96 4.91 25.91
C VAL A 611 21.08 5.82 25.07
N PHE A 612 21.66 6.46 24.07
CA PHE A 612 20.97 7.32 23.13
C PHE A 612 21.08 6.75 21.71
N ASP A 613 19.95 6.68 21.00
CA ASP A 613 19.96 6.37 19.57
C ASP A 613 20.57 7.52 18.78
N ILE A 614 21.31 7.16 17.73
CA ILE A 614 21.90 8.11 16.78
C ILE A 614 21.02 8.06 15.54
N ASN A 615 20.59 9.22 15.03
CA ASN A 615 19.78 9.27 13.81
C ASN A 615 20.64 9.27 12.54
N ASN A 616 21.78 9.95 12.58
CA ASN A 616 22.75 10.02 11.48
C ASN A 616 24.12 10.46 12.03
N CYS A 617 25.22 9.99 11.42
CA CYS A 617 26.57 10.49 11.68
C CYS A 617 27.37 10.68 10.37
N ARG A 618 28.58 11.25 10.44
CA ARG A 618 29.50 11.27 9.29
C ARG A 618 30.67 10.37 9.65
N VAL A 619 30.92 9.39 8.79
CA VAL A 619 31.88 8.31 9.00
C VAL A 619 33.24 8.67 8.43
#